data_AF-A0A2P8KLI9-F1
#
_entry.id   AF-A0A2P8KLI9-F1
#
_cell.length_a   1.000
_cell.length_b   1.000
_cell.length_c   1.000
_cell.angle_alpha   90.00
_cell.angle_beta   90.00
_cell.angle_gamma   90.00
#
_symmetry.space_group_name_H-M   'P 1'
#
loop_
_entity.id
_entity.type
_entity.pdbx_description
1 polymer ?
#
loop_
_entity_poly.entity_id
_entity_poly.type
_entity_poly.pdbx_seq_one_letter_code
_entity_poly.pdbx_strand_id
1 'polypeptide(L)' 'MTQEWEEDLHFARLSIDDLDELARSWRQRAQEGDATSSAVAKALESVVRQRRAAAAARDRVLAARRAWAPLRQAARLLRR' A
#
# COMPACT_ATOMS: atom_id res chain seq x y z
N MET A 1 19.61 25.22 -20.38
CA MET A 1 18.32 24.52 -20.57
C MET A 1 18.41 23.14 -19.91
N THR A 2 18.25 23.08 -18.59
CA THR A 2 18.42 21.83 -17.80
C THR A 2 17.44 21.84 -16.63
N GLN A 3 16.16 22.11 -16.90
CA GLN A 3 15.14 22.26 -15.86
C GLN A 3 13.84 21.47 -16.11
N GLU A 4 13.73 20.69 -17.20
CA GLU A 4 12.47 20.00 -17.55
C GLU A 4 12.32 18.57 -16.98
N TRP A 5 13.31 18.04 -16.23
CA TRP A 5 13.20 16.69 -15.66
C TRP A 5 12.62 16.64 -14.24
N GLU A 6 12.42 17.80 -13.61
CA GLU A 6 12.03 17.88 -12.19
C GLU A 6 10.51 17.91 -11.97
N GLU A 7 9.71 18.19 -13.00
CA GLU A 7 8.27 18.48 -12.84
C GLU A 7 7.31 17.33 -13.17
N ASP A 8 7.76 16.21 -13.76
CA ASP A 8 6.86 15.10 -14.16
C ASP A 8 7.13 13.77 -13.44
N LEU A 9 7.81 13.82 -12.30
CA LEU A 9 7.89 12.69 -11.37
C LEU A 9 6.66 12.63 -10.47
N HIS A 10 5.46 12.67 -11.05
CA HIS A 10 4.33 11.98 -10.45
C HIS A 10 4.64 10.47 -10.51
N PHE A 11 5.52 10.00 -9.62
CA PHE A 11 5.79 8.59 -9.44
C PHE A 11 4.44 7.91 -9.17
N ALA A 12 3.88 7.29 -10.20
CA ALA A 12 2.66 6.52 -10.09
C ALA A 12 2.89 5.54 -8.95
N ARG A 13 2.16 5.75 -7.85
CA ARG A 13 2.34 4.95 -6.65
C ARG A 13 1.90 3.54 -7.01
N LEU A 14 2.87 2.67 -7.27
CA LEU A 14 2.64 1.28 -7.65
C LEU A 14 1.64 0.64 -6.69
N SER A 15 0.73 -0.16 -7.24
CA SER A 15 -0.22 -0.90 -6.43
C SER A 15 0.50 -1.90 -5.51
N ILE A 16 -0.21 -2.45 -4.53
CA ILE A 16 0.36 -3.49 -3.67
C ILE A 16 0.74 -4.72 -4.51
N ASP A 17 -0.05 -5.03 -5.52
CA ASP A 17 0.13 -6.22 -6.36
C ASP A 17 1.29 -6.05 -7.34
N ASP A 18 1.44 -4.86 -7.94
CA ASP A 18 2.59 -4.54 -8.81
C ASP A 18 3.91 -4.64 -8.01
N LEU A 19 3.91 -4.13 -6.76
CA LEU A 19 5.08 -4.23 -5.90
C LEU A 19 5.41 -5.68 -5.52
N ASP A 20 4.40 -6.53 -5.35
CA ASP A 20 4.56 -7.95 -5.02
C ASP A 20 5.04 -8.76 -6.24
N GLU A 21 4.61 -8.40 -7.44
CA GLU A 21 5.14 -8.95 -8.69
C GLU A 21 6.61 -8.57 -8.89
N LEU A 22 6.95 -7.29 -8.70
CA LEU A 22 8.33 -6.85 -8.77
C LEU A 22 9.20 -7.57 -7.74
N ALA A 23 8.74 -7.69 -6.49
CA ALA A 23 9.45 -8.42 -5.45
C ALA A 23 9.78 -9.86 -5.87
N ARG A 24 8.82 -10.57 -6.47
CA ARG A 24 9.00 -11.94 -7.00
C ARG A 24 10.03 -11.98 -8.13
N SER A 25 9.97 -11.04 -9.08
CA SER A 25 10.96 -10.97 -10.18
C SER A 25 12.40 -10.76 -9.66
N TRP A 26 12.57 -9.89 -8.66
CA TRP A 26 13.88 -9.63 -8.05
C TRP A 26 14.37 -10.81 -7.22
N ARG A 27 13.46 -11.53 -6.56
CA ARG A 27 13.78 -12.77 -5.85
C ARG A 27 14.28 -13.85 -6.81
N GLN A 28 13.68 -13.97 -8.00
CA GLN A 28 14.15 -14.90 -9.03
C GLN A 28 15.56 -14.55 -9.49
N ARG A 29 15.86 -13.27 -9.79
CA ARG A 29 17.22 -12.81 -10.13
C ARG A 29 18.22 -13.05 -9.00
N ALA A 30 17.78 -12.90 -7.75
CA ALA A 30 18.64 -13.19 -6.59
C ALA A 30 19.05 -14.66 -6.49
N GLN A 31 18.24 -15.60 -7.02
CA GLN A 31 18.60 -17.02 -7.05
C GLN A 31 19.74 -17.32 -8.02
N GLU A 32 20.00 -16.42 -8.98
CA GLU A 32 21.14 -16.48 -9.90
C GLU A 32 22.46 -16.00 -9.24
N GLY A 33 22.41 -15.63 -7.95
CA GLY A 33 23.59 -15.25 -7.15
C GLY A 33 23.78 -13.75 -6.94
N ASP A 34 22.86 -12.90 -7.43
CA ASP A 34 22.95 -11.46 -7.23
C ASP A 34 22.47 -11.02 -5.82
N ALA A 35 23.43 -10.66 -4.97
CA ALA A 35 23.19 -10.15 -3.63
C ALA A 35 22.40 -8.82 -3.63
N THR A 36 22.59 -7.98 -4.65
CA THR A 36 21.86 -6.70 -4.80
C THR A 36 20.39 -6.97 -5.06
N SER A 37 20.09 -7.86 -6.02
CA SER A 37 18.73 -8.32 -6.28
C SER A 37 18.06 -8.89 -5.03
N SER A 38 18.80 -9.63 -4.18
CA SER A 38 18.26 -10.17 -2.92
C SER A 38 17.86 -9.07 -1.94
N ALA A 39 18.67 -8.02 -1.81
CA ALA A 39 18.40 -6.87 -0.96
C ALA A 39 17.19 -6.08 -1.46
N VAL A 40 17.11 -5.83 -2.77
CA VAL A 40 15.97 -5.14 -3.40
C VAL A 40 14.68 -5.92 -3.20
N ALA A 41 14.69 -7.24 -3.43
CA ALA A 41 13.53 -8.09 -3.19
C ALA A 41 13.02 -8.00 -1.75
N LYS A 42 13.92 -8.07 -0.75
CA LYS A 42 13.56 -7.93 0.67
C LYS A 42 12.95 -6.56 0.99
N ALA A 43 13.49 -5.49 0.41
CA ALA A 43 12.97 -4.15 0.60
C ALA A 43 11.53 -4.04 0.05
N LEU A 44 11.30 -4.54 -1.16
CA LEU A 44 9.97 -4.55 -1.79
C LEU A 44 8.96 -5.38 -0.98
N GLU A 45 9.32 -6.60 -0.56
CA GLU A 45 8.48 -7.45 0.29
C GLU A 45 8.08 -6.75 1.60
N SER A 46 9.02 -6.01 2.20
CA SER A 46 8.73 -5.25 3.43
C SER A 46 7.69 -4.16 3.20
N VAL A 47 7.81 -3.41 2.09
CA VAL A 47 6.84 -2.39 1.71
C VAL A 47 5.47 -3.01 1.41
N VAL A 48 5.42 -4.12 0.68
CA VAL A 48 4.17 -4.86 0.39
C VAL A 48 3.48 -5.26 1.70
N ARG A 49 4.21 -5.87 2.64
CA ARG A 49 3.68 -6.27 3.94
C ARG A 49 3.11 -5.09 4.73
N GLN A 50 3.83 -3.98 4.80
CA GLN A 50 3.37 -2.78 5.49
C GLN A 50 2.10 -2.20 4.86
N ARG A 51 2.03 -2.15 3.52
CA ARG A 51 0.85 -1.65 2.82
C ARG A 51 -0.36 -2.56 2.99
N ARG A 52 -0.18 -3.88 2.95
CA ARG A 52 -1.26 -4.86 3.25
C ARG A 52 -1.78 -4.68 4.68
N ALA A 53 -0.90 -4.52 5.66
CA ALA A 53 -1.29 -4.27 7.04
C ALA A 53 -2.08 -2.96 7.19
N ALA A 54 -1.62 -1.88 6.53
CA ALA A 54 -2.32 -0.60 6.53
C ALA A 54 -3.69 -0.66 5.84
N ALA A 55 -3.80 -1.39 4.73
CA ALA A 55 -5.07 -1.62 4.04
C ALA A 55 -6.07 -2.36 4.94
N ALA A 56 -5.65 -3.48 5.54
CA ALA A 56 -6.49 -4.25 6.47
C ALA A 56 -6.93 -3.41 7.68
N ALA A 57 -6.06 -2.56 8.23
CA ALA A 57 -6.42 -1.65 9.31
C ALA A 57 -7.49 -0.64 8.89
N ARG A 58 -7.38 -0.05 7.69
CA ARG A 58 -8.38 0.87 7.15
C ARG A 58 -9.73 0.19 6.95
N ASP A 59 -9.73 -1.04 6.42
CA ASP A 59 -10.95 -1.81 6.21
C ASP A 59 -11.68 -2.09 7.53
N ARG A 60 -10.94 -2.44 8.59
CA ARG A 60 -11.50 -2.62 9.94
C ARG A 60 -12.14 -1.35 10.47
N VAL A 61 -11.47 -0.20 10.31
CA VAL A 61 -12.01 1.11 10.74
C VAL A 61 -13.27 1.47 9.96
N LEU A 62 -13.28 1.24 8.64
CA LEU A 62 -14.44 1.50 7.79
C LEU A 62 -15.62 0.59 8.16
N ALA A 63 -15.36 -0.70 8.42
CA ALA A 63 -16.37 -1.64 8.87
C ALA A 63 -16.97 -1.22 10.22
N ALA A 64 -16.13 -0.87 11.20
CA ALA A 64 -16.58 -0.36 12.50
C ALA A 64 -17.43 0.91 12.35
N ARG A 65 -16.99 1.85 11.50
CA ARG A 65 -17.74 3.08 11.21
C ARG A 65 -19.12 2.80 10.60
N ARG A 66 -19.22 1.82 9.70
CA ARG A 66 -20.50 1.38 9.11
C ARG A 66 -21.41 0.75 10.16
N ALA A 67 -20.87 -0.13 11.01
CA ALA A 67 -21.63 -0.77 12.09
C ALA A 67 -22.23 0.25 13.07
N TRP A 68 -21.54 1.36 13.32
CA TRP A 68 -21.99 2.42 14.23
C TRP A 68 -22.86 3.50 13.55
N ALA A 69 -23.10 3.40 12.24
CA ALA A 69 -23.90 4.38 11.51
C ALA A 69 -25.38 4.42 11.99
N PRO A 70 -26.07 3.29 12.21
CA PRO A 70 -27.47 3.30 12.65
C PRO A 70 -27.66 3.95 14.03
N LEU A 71 -26.76 3.64 14.98
CA LEU A 71 -26.79 4.22 16.33
C LEU A 71 -26.62 5.74 16.30
N ARG A 72 -25.71 6.25 15.44
CA ARG A 72 -25.54 7.69 15.25
C ARG A 72 -26.75 8.34 14.59
N GLN A 73 -27.46 7.63 13.73
CA GLN A 73 -28.69 8.13 13.10
C GLN A 73 -29.84 8.18 14.11
N ALA A 74 -30.03 7.14 14.92
CA ALA A 74 -31.03 7.12 15.98
C ALA A 74 -30.80 8.23 17.02
N ALA A 75 -29.54 8.44 17.45
CA ALA A 75 -29.19 9.52 18.37
C ALA A 75 -29.46 10.93 17.82
N ARG A 76 -29.41 11.12 16.49
CA ARG A 76 -29.78 12.40 15.85
C ARG A 76 -31.30 12.61 15.81
N LEU A 77 -32.06 11.54 15.57
CA LEU A 77 -33.53 11.61 15.53
C LEU A 77 -34.13 11.91 16.91
N LEU A 78 -33.52 11.38 17.98
CA LEU A 78 -33.94 11.66 19.37
C LEU A 78 -33.59 13.08 19.86
N ARG A 79 -32.78 13.83 19.10
CA ARG A 79 -32.34 15.19 19.44
C ARG A 79 -33.15 16.29 18.74
N ARG A 80 -34.14 15.91 17.94
CA ARG A 80 -35.14 16.79 17.31
C ARG A 80 -36.46 16.65 18.06
#